data_AF-A0A8S2FCS0-F1
#
_entry.id   AF-A0A8S2FCS0-F1
#
_cell.length_a   1.000
_cell.length_b   1.000
_cell.length_c   1.000
_cell.angle_alpha   90.00
_cell.angle_beta   90.00
_cell.angle_gamma   90.00
#
_symmetry.space_group_name_H-M   'P 1'
#
loop_
_entity.id
_entity.type
_entity.pdbx_description
1 polymer ?
#
loop_
_entity_poly.entity_id
_entity_poly.type
_entity_poly.pdbx_seq_one_letter_code
_entity_poly.pdbx_strand_id
1 'polypeptide(L)'
;NHPTNGHWTTTRILPNGYKLERQWKLFREQQPGTKLIFECQRIGDMRNFPSVNQNCEKQDALGPLGYIYSDKKDNTSPVYRCRKDSDYFISPDSKCEGATNEGLLGYAL
;
A
#
# COMPACT_ATOMS: atom_id res chain seq x y z
N ASN A 1 -12.53 19.41 9.04
CA ASN A 1 -12.00 18.36 8.15
C ASN A 1 -11.05 17.52 8.99
N HIS A 2 -11.46 16.34 9.46
CA HIS A 2 -10.62 15.53 10.36
C HIS A 2 -9.49 14.86 9.56
N PRO A 3 -8.21 15.10 9.89
CA PRO A 3 -7.08 14.47 9.20
C PRO A 3 -6.97 12.94 9.40
N THR A 4 -7.86 12.36 10.22
CA THR A 4 -7.89 10.95 10.61
C THR A 4 -9.04 10.15 9.97
N ASN A 5 -9.81 10.75 9.05
CA ASN A 5 -10.85 10.01 8.33
C ASN A 5 -10.24 9.36 7.09
N GLY A 6 -9.77 8.12 7.20
CA GLY A 6 -9.28 7.32 6.08
C GLY A 6 -8.29 6.23 6.51
N HIS A 7 -7.68 5.58 5.53
CA HIS A 7 -6.66 4.56 5.76
C HIS A 7 -5.26 5.14 5.54
N TRP A 8 -4.28 4.53 6.20
CA TRP A 8 -2.87 4.82 6.01
C TRP A 8 -2.10 3.51 5.93
N THR A 9 -1.29 3.35 4.88
CA THR A 9 -0.49 2.15 4.65
C THR A 9 0.99 2.48 4.81
N THR A 10 1.59 2.06 5.91
CA THR A 10 3.01 2.31 6.19
C THR A 10 3.67 1.13 6.89
N THR A 11 5.00 1.02 6.75
CA THR A 11 5.86 0.17 7.58
C THR A 11 6.59 0.98 8.66
N ARG A 12 6.33 2.29 8.75
CA ARG A 12 6.82 3.20 9.78
C ARG A 12 5.83 3.26 10.96
N ILE A 13 6.15 4.10 11.94
CA ILE A 13 5.22 4.44 13.03
C ILE A 13 3.99 5.10 12.43
N LEU A 14 2.80 4.62 12.79
CA LEU A 14 1.53 5.19 12.35
C LEU A 14 1.40 6.66 12.80
N PRO A 15 0.89 7.56 11.95
CA PRO A 15 0.60 8.94 12.37
C PRO A 15 -0.40 8.98 13.53
N ASN A 16 -0.33 10.03 14.36
CA ASN A 16 -1.25 10.22 15.48
C ASN A 16 -2.72 10.17 15.01
N GLY A 17 -3.53 9.39 15.73
CA GLY A 17 -4.96 9.22 15.45
C GLY A 17 -5.29 8.03 14.55
N TYR A 18 -4.31 7.39 13.90
CA TYR A 18 -4.49 6.12 13.20
C TYR A 18 -4.30 4.94 14.15
N LYS A 19 -5.00 3.83 13.87
CA LYS A 19 -4.85 2.56 14.57
C LYS A 19 -4.55 1.46 13.56
N LEU A 20 -3.83 0.43 14.01
CA LEU A 20 -3.59 -0.74 13.17
C LEU A 20 -4.92 -1.46 12.93
N GLU A 21 -5.30 -1.56 11.66
CA GLU A 21 -6.48 -2.31 11.23
C GLU A 21 -6.09 -3.71 10.74
N ARG A 22 -5.14 -3.79 9.82
CA ARG A 22 -4.58 -5.04 9.26
C ARG A 22 -3.11 -4.86 8.92
N GLN A 23 -2.38 -5.97 8.81
CA GLN A 23 -0.98 -5.98 8.41
C GLN A 23 -0.65 -7.16 7.50
N TRP A 24 0.35 -6.94 6.63
CA TRP A 24 1.01 -7.95 5.84
C TRP A 24 2.52 -7.79 5.99
N LYS A 25 3.26 -8.89 5.80
CA LYS A 25 4.71 -8.87 5.95
C LYS A 25 5.37 -8.66 4.58
N LEU A 26 6.29 -7.70 4.55
CA LEU A 26 7.16 -7.43 3.41
C LEU A 26 8.59 -7.86 3.74
N PHE A 27 9.37 -8.13 2.71
CA PHE A 27 10.81 -8.29 2.88
C PHE A 27 11.47 -6.94 3.11
N ARG A 28 12.47 -6.93 4.01
CA ARG A 28 13.29 -5.73 4.23
C ARG A 28 14.28 -5.49 3.11
N GLU A 29 14.84 -6.56 2.56
CA GLU A 29 15.87 -6.55 1.51
C GLU A 29 15.33 -7.20 0.24
N GLN A 30 15.89 -6.82 -0.91
CA GLN A 30 15.49 -7.39 -2.20
C GLN A 30 15.72 -8.90 -2.23
N GLN A 31 14.69 -9.65 -2.61
CA GLN A 31 14.75 -11.10 -2.85
C GLN A 31 14.47 -11.42 -4.33
N PRO A 32 14.88 -12.59 -4.83
CA PRO A 32 14.54 -13.02 -6.19
C PRO A 32 13.02 -13.01 -6.46
N GLY A 33 12.63 -12.32 -7.53
CA GLY A 33 11.23 -12.16 -7.93
C GLY A 33 10.44 -11.17 -7.07
N THR A 34 11.11 -10.28 -6.34
CA THR A 34 10.46 -9.18 -5.61
C THR A 34 10.70 -7.83 -6.27
N LYS A 35 9.77 -6.91 -6.05
CA LYS A 35 9.86 -5.51 -6.43
C LYS A 35 9.65 -4.62 -5.21
N LEU A 36 10.27 -3.44 -5.25
CA LEU A 36 10.15 -2.45 -4.18
C LEU A 36 8.78 -1.78 -4.26
N ILE A 37 8.13 -1.64 -3.11
CA ILE A 37 6.91 -0.86 -2.94
C ILE A 37 7.24 0.42 -2.18
N PHE A 38 6.64 1.52 -2.60
CA PHE A 38 6.86 2.85 -2.09
C PHE A 38 5.61 3.36 -1.39
N GLU A 39 5.83 4.11 -0.32
CA GLU A 39 4.86 4.93 0.34
C GLU A 39 4.76 6.25 -0.42
N CYS A 40 3.62 6.51 -1.04
CA CYS A 40 3.36 7.73 -1.79
C CYS A 40 2.30 8.56 -1.08
N GLN A 41 2.31 9.86 -1.30
CA GLN A 41 1.31 10.78 -0.78
C GLN A 41 0.81 11.68 -1.90
N ARG A 42 -0.52 11.74 -2.05
CA ARG A 42 -1.16 12.62 -3.03
C ARG A 42 -0.93 14.08 -2.67
N ILE A 43 -0.44 14.84 -3.65
CA ILE A 43 -0.17 16.27 -3.52
C ILE A 43 -1.49 16.99 -3.30
N GLY A 44 -1.58 17.79 -2.23
CA GLY A 44 -2.72 18.67 -1.94
C GLY A 44 -3.73 18.18 -0.89
N ASP A 45 -3.69 16.90 -0.48
CA ASP A 45 -4.67 16.40 0.53
C ASP A 45 -4.18 15.28 1.46
N MET A 46 -2.85 15.10 1.57
CA MET A 46 -2.19 14.21 2.53
C MET A 46 -2.59 12.73 2.43
N ARG A 47 -3.32 12.31 1.39
CA ARG A 47 -3.77 10.92 1.22
C ARG A 47 -2.60 10.03 0.85
N ASN A 48 -2.30 9.08 1.73
CA ASN A 48 -1.27 8.09 1.51
C ASN A 48 -1.78 6.94 0.65
N PHE A 49 -0.93 6.41 -0.21
CA PHE A 49 -1.19 5.20 -0.95
C PHE A 49 0.11 4.46 -1.28
N PRO A 50 0.11 3.12 -1.31
CA PRO A 50 1.26 2.36 -1.76
C PRO A 50 1.35 2.32 -3.29
N SER A 51 2.56 2.35 -3.86
CA SER A 51 2.79 2.17 -5.30
C SER A 51 4.04 1.35 -5.59
N VAL A 52 4.02 0.60 -6.69
CA VAL A 52 5.22 -0.07 -7.22
C VAL A 52 5.98 0.79 -8.22
N ASN A 53 5.48 2.00 -8.50
CA ASN A 53 6.16 2.96 -9.35
C ASN A 53 7.15 3.78 -8.52
N GLN A 54 8.43 3.73 -8.88
CA GLN A 54 9.51 4.47 -8.22
C GLN A 54 9.28 5.99 -8.19
N ASN A 55 8.52 6.54 -9.14
CA ASN A 55 8.22 7.97 -9.22
C ASN A 55 6.89 8.34 -8.56
N CYS A 56 6.32 7.43 -7.74
CA CYS A 56 5.05 7.63 -7.03
C CYS A 56 3.92 8.19 -7.90
N GLU A 57 3.87 7.83 -9.18
CA GLU A 57 2.84 8.31 -10.13
C GLU A 57 2.77 9.85 -10.21
N LYS A 58 3.93 10.53 -10.13
CA LYS A 58 4.09 11.99 -10.09
C LYS A 58 3.53 12.64 -8.82
N GLN A 59 3.41 11.87 -7.74
CA GLN A 59 3.06 12.34 -6.40
C GLN A 59 4.30 12.37 -5.49
N ASP A 60 4.12 12.78 -4.23
CA ASP A 60 5.22 12.84 -3.26
C ASP A 60 5.63 11.43 -2.81
N ALA A 61 6.92 11.13 -2.88
CA ALA A 61 7.48 9.88 -2.39
C ALA A 61 7.93 10.03 -0.92
N LEU A 62 7.26 9.32 -0.01
CA LEU A 62 7.60 9.27 1.42
C LEU A 62 8.68 8.22 1.74
N GLY A 63 8.96 7.33 0.79
CA GLY A 63 10.07 6.37 0.84
C GLY A 63 9.64 4.91 0.65
N PRO A 64 10.58 3.96 0.75
CA PRO A 64 10.27 2.55 0.56
C PRO A 64 9.49 1.97 1.75
N LEU A 65 8.49 1.15 1.45
CA LEU A 65 7.80 0.31 2.43
C LEU A 65 8.52 -1.02 2.65
N GLY A 66 9.04 -1.61 1.57
CA GLY A 66 9.72 -2.91 1.56
C GLY A 66 9.58 -3.61 0.21
N TYR A 67 9.97 -4.88 0.15
CA TYR A 67 9.90 -5.69 -1.07
C TYR A 67 8.75 -6.69 -0.99
N ILE A 68 8.01 -6.80 -2.10
CA ILE A 68 6.86 -7.70 -2.26
C ILE A 68 7.08 -8.61 -3.47
N TYR A 69 6.59 -9.85 -3.44
CA TYR A 69 6.71 -10.73 -4.60
C TYR A 69 5.89 -10.20 -5.79
N SER A 70 6.46 -10.28 -6.98
CA SER A 70 5.78 -9.91 -8.23
C SER A 70 4.73 -10.95 -8.62
N ASP A 71 5.01 -12.23 -8.37
CA ASP A 71 4.18 -13.37 -8.72
C ASP A 71 3.74 -14.15 -7.48
N LYS A 72 2.63 -14.89 -7.59
CA LYS A 72 2.12 -15.72 -6.52
C LYS A 72 3.15 -16.80 -6.16
N LYS A 73 3.36 -17.00 -4.86
CA LYS A 73 4.21 -18.06 -4.31
C LYS A 73 3.44 -18.80 -3.22
N ASP A 74 4.02 -19.90 -2.75
CA ASP A 74 3.46 -20.64 -1.62
C ASP A 74 3.43 -19.76 -0.38
N ASN A 75 2.32 -19.83 0.36
CA ASN A 75 2.08 -19.06 1.58
C ASN A 75 2.13 -17.53 1.40
N THR A 76 1.81 -17.01 0.21
CA THR A 76 1.70 -15.56 0.00
C THR A 76 0.26 -15.12 -0.25
N SER A 77 -0.07 -13.92 0.20
CA SER A 77 -1.37 -13.29 0.01
C SER A 77 -1.27 -12.17 -1.02
N PRO A 78 -2.18 -12.08 -2.01
CA PRO A 78 -2.20 -10.93 -2.91
C PRO A 78 -2.48 -9.66 -2.11
N VAL A 79 -1.94 -8.55 -2.57
CA VAL A 79 -2.17 -7.21 -2.01
C VAL A 79 -2.56 -6.30 -3.14
N TYR A 80 -3.82 -5.86 -3.16
CA TYR A 80 -4.36 -4.91 -4.11
C TYR A 80 -4.36 -3.50 -3.54
N ARG A 81 -4.18 -2.50 -4.39
CA ARG A 81 -4.50 -1.11 -4.06
C ARG A 81 -5.96 -0.87 -4.36
N CYS A 82 -6.69 -0.47 -3.34
CA CYS A 82 -8.11 -0.20 -3.41
C CYS A 82 -8.38 1.27 -3.12
N ARG A 83 -9.39 1.83 -3.77
CA ARG A 83 -9.78 3.22 -3.59
C ARG A 83 -11.27 3.33 -3.36
N LYS A 84 -11.65 4.05 -2.30
CA LYS A 84 -13.03 4.43 -1.99
C LYS A 84 -13.07 5.95 -1.88
N ASP A 85 -13.79 6.60 -2.78
CA ASP A 85 -13.83 8.06 -2.92
C ASP A 85 -12.42 8.67 -3.05
N SER A 86 -11.97 9.39 -2.03
CA SER A 86 -10.65 10.02 -1.97
C SER A 86 -9.60 9.18 -1.23
N ASP A 87 -9.99 8.08 -0.60
CA ASP A 87 -9.21 7.30 0.35
C ASP A 87 -8.64 6.03 -0.28
N TYR A 88 -7.40 5.67 0.09
CA TYR A 88 -6.70 4.51 -0.44
C TYR A 88 -6.39 3.53 0.67
N PHE A 89 -6.62 2.26 0.40
CA PHE A 89 -6.33 1.17 1.33
C PHE A 89 -5.81 -0.05 0.57
N ILE A 90 -5.36 -1.05 1.33
CA ILE A 90 -4.92 -2.33 0.77
C ILE A 90 -5.85 -3.45 1.20
N SER A 91 -6.11 -4.38 0.28
CA SER A 91 -6.96 -5.54 0.54
C SER A 91 -6.39 -6.78 -0.16
N PRO A 92 -6.59 -7.99 0.40
CA PRO A 92 -6.25 -9.22 -0.29
C PRO A 92 -7.36 -9.68 -1.26
N ASP A 93 -8.52 -9.03 -1.23
CA ASP A 93 -9.62 -9.33 -2.14
C ASP A 93 -9.47 -8.53 -3.44
N SER A 94 -9.47 -9.23 -4.57
CA SER A 94 -9.52 -8.62 -5.91
C SER A 94 -10.76 -7.75 -6.15
N LYS A 95 -11.82 -7.92 -5.37
CA LYS A 95 -13.03 -7.08 -5.43
C LYS A 95 -12.94 -5.85 -4.53
N CYS A 96 -11.81 -5.64 -3.84
CA CYS A 96 -11.55 -4.48 -3.00
C CYS A 96 -12.67 -4.17 -1.99
N GLU A 97 -13.32 -5.19 -1.45
CA GLU A 97 -14.40 -5.03 -0.47
C GLU A 97 -15.56 -4.14 -1.01
N GLY A 98 -15.78 -4.17 -2.33
CA GLY A 98 -16.79 -3.35 -3.03
C GLY A 98 -16.31 -1.95 -3.44
N ALA A 99 -15.04 -1.62 -3.19
CA ALA A 99 -14.40 -0.39 -3.66
C ALA A 99 -13.76 -0.57 -5.05
N THR A 100 -13.19 0.52 -5.59
CA THR A 100 -12.49 0.48 -6.88
C THR A 100 -11.14 -0.21 -6.71
N ASN A 101 -10.89 -1.27 -7.49
CA ASN A 101 -9.58 -1.89 -7.59
C ASN A 101 -8.70 -1.08 -8.55
N GLU A 102 -7.61 -0.49 -8.04
CA GLU A 102 -6.64 0.27 -8.84
C GLU A 102 -5.46 -0.59 -9.33
N GLY A 103 -5.36 -1.85 -8.87
CA GLY A 103 -4.40 -2.82 -9.38
C GLY A 103 -3.74 -3.67 -8.29
N LEU A 104 -3.13 -4.78 -8.73
CA LEU A 104 -2.32 -5.66 -7.90
C LEU A 104 -0.95 -5.02 -7.62
N LEU A 105 -0.63 -4.83 -6.35
CA LEU A 105 0.69 -4.38 -5.91
C LEU A 105 1.68 -5.55 -5.93
N GLY A 106 1.27 -6.73 -5.45
CA GLY A 106 2.07 -7.94 -5.46
C GLY A 106 1.54 -8.97 -4.46
N TYR A 107 2.41 -9.88 -4.02
CA TYR A 107 2.09 -10.92 -3.05
C TYR A 107 2.98 -10.81 -1.80
N ALA A 108 2.36 -10.60 -0.65
CA ALA A 108 3.03 -10.45 0.65
C ALA A 108 3.09 -11.78 1.41
N LEU A 109 4.00 -11.86 2.40
CA LEU A 109 4.22 -13.02 3.26
C LEU A 109 3.13 -13.22 4.32
#